data_AF-A0A7S2TNU1-F1
#
_entry.id   AF-A0A7S2TNU1-F1
#
_cell.length_a   1.000
_cell.length_b   1.000
_cell.length_c   1.000
_cell.angle_alpha   90.00
_cell.angle_beta   90.00
_cell.angle_gamma   90.00
#
_symmetry.space_group_name_H-M   'P 1'
#
loop_
_entity.id
_entity.type
_entity.pdbx_description
1 polymer ?
#
loop_
_entity_poly.entity_id
_entity_poly.type
_entity_poly.pdbx_seq_one_letter_code
_entity_poly.pdbx_strand_id
1 'polypeptide(L)'
;VKKSKAAAETAAAQNATAARKRWNCKRLLVATGMYKENIPQWDGVHLTESYGEVTLDPTHYANKTVAVIGGGNAAFEVVEALMGETAVIRQFARKKSMAENTHYPGSLRSVNAVALDNDKLKTLDVYFHHPFPLHHIKIRREVYRGQERLCIVGPDEERRAARVNSSWGDRVERGHSLTNRERFV
;
A
#
# COMPACT_ATOMS: atom_id res chain seq x y z
N VAL A 1 -6.63 -3.24 -27.14
CA VAL A 1 -7.51 -2.10 -26.77
C VAL A 1 -9.01 -2.37 -26.98
N LYS A 2 -9.46 -3.21 -27.92
CA LYS A 2 -10.90 -3.44 -28.17
C LYS A 2 -11.58 -4.58 -27.38
N LYS A 3 -10.84 -5.46 -26.70
CA LYS A 3 -11.41 -6.61 -25.94
C LYS A 3 -11.76 -6.32 -24.47
N SER A 4 -11.25 -5.25 -23.87
CA SER A 4 -11.51 -4.90 -22.45
C SER A 4 -12.73 -4.01 -22.22
N LYS A 5 -13.25 -3.34 -23.27
CA LYS A 5 -14.49 -2.54 -23.18
C LYS A 5 -15.74 -3.41 -23.16
N ALA A 6 -15.73 -4.52 -23.91
CA ALA A 6 -16.86 -5.45 -23.98
C ALA A 6 -17.15 -6.15 -22.64
N ALA A 7 -16.11 -6.49 -21.87
CA ALA A 7 -16.27 -7.14 -20.56
C ALA A 7 -16.89 -6.21 -19.50
N ALA A 8 -16.56 -4.91 -19.54
CA ALA A 8 -17.12 -3.90 -18.65
C ALA A 8 -18.58 -3.55 -19.00
N GLU A 9 -18.93 -3.55 -20.28
CA GLU A 9 -20.32 -3.39 -20.73
C GLU A 9 -21.19 -4.60 -20.37
N THR A 10 -20.65 -5.83 -20.40
CA THR A 10 -21.40 -7.02 -19.97
C THR A 10 -21.63 -7.09 -18.45
N ALA A 11 -20.71 -6.57 -17.62
CA ALA A 11 -20.91 -6.50 -16.17
C ALA A 11 -21.95 -5.41 -15.78
N ALA A 12 -22.00 -4.30 -16.53
CA ALA A 12 -23.05 -3.29 -16.38
C ALA A 12 -24.44 -3.82 -16.81
N ALA A 13 -24.48 -4.70 -17.82
CA ALA A 13 -25.71 -5.32 -18.29
C ALA A 13 -26.26 -6.41 -17.34
N GLN A 14 -25.40 -7.13 -16.62
CA GLN A 14 -25.85 -8.16 -15.66
C GLN A 14 -26.52 -7.59 -14.40
N ASN A 15 -26.17 -6.37 -13.99
CA ASN A 15 -26.84 -5.65 -12.90
C ASN A 15 -28.18 -5.00 -13.30
N ALA A 16 -28.60 -5.10 -14.56
CA ALA A 16 -29.85 -4.51 -15.06
C ALA A 16 -31.11 -5.35 -14.71
N THR A 17 -30.94 -6.54 -14.14
CA THR A 17 -32.03 -7.48 -13.81
C THR A 17 -32.44 -7.46 -12.32
N ALA A 18 -32.01 -6.47 -11.55
CA ALA A 18 -32.62 -6.19 -10.25
C ALA A 18 -33.84 -5.29 -10.48
N ALA A 19 -35.04 -5.78 -10.16
CA ALA A 19 -36.28 -5.01 -10.27
C ALA A 19 -36.09 -3.60 -9.68
N ARG A 20 -36.18 -2.58 -10.52
CA ARG A 20 -35.92 -1.18 -10.17
C ARG A 20 -37.00 -0.72 -9.19
N LYS A 21 -36.78 -0.93 -7.89
CA LYS A 21 -37.70 -0.51 -6.82
C LYS A 21 -37.82 1.00 -6.83
N ARG A 22 -39.01 1.50 -7.16
CA ARG A 22 -39.34 2.93 -7.15
C ARG A 22 -39.94 3.29 -5.80
N TRP A 23 -39.37 4.29 -5.15
CA TRP A 23 -39.83 4.80 -3.86
C TRP A 23 -40.23 6.26 -4.04
N ASN A 24 -41.40 6.64 -3.53
CA ASN A 24 -41.87 8.03 -3.55
C ASN A 24 -41.74 8.64 -2.15
N CYS A 25 -41.08 9.78 -2.05
CA CYS A 25 -40.88 10.51 -0.80
C CYS A 25 -40.90 12.03 -1.05
N LYS A 26 -41.34 12.82 -0.07
CA LYS A 26 -41.41 14.29 -0.19
C LYS A 26 -40.01 14.95 -0.14
N ARG A 27 -39.06 14.28 0.51
CA ARG A 27 -37.65 14.68 0.66
C ARG A 27 -36.80 13.41 0.67
N LEU A 28 -35.67 13.44 -0.03
CA LEU A 28 -34.70 12.35 -0.11
C LEU A 28 -33.34 12.91 0.32
N LEU A 29 -32.73 12.30 1.34
CA LEU A 29 -31.35 12.56 1.73
C LEU A 29 -30.47 11.42 1.22
N VAL A 30 -29.48 11.74 0.39
CA VAL A 30 -28.52 10.75 -0.14
C VAL A 30 -27.20 10.91 0.60
N ALA A 31 -26.91 9.96 1.47
CA ALA A 31 -25.69 9.91 2.29
C ALA A 31 -24.83 8.67 1.98
N THR A 32 -24.80 8.24 0.70
CA THR A 32 -24.12 7.00 0.28
C THR A 32 -22.60 7.09 0.28
N GLY A 33 -22.03 8.29 0.49
CA GLY A 33 -20.59 8.50 0.53
C GLY A 33 -19.86 8.11 -0.77
N MET A 34 -18.56 7.82 -0.65
CA MET A 34 -17.73 7.29 -1.73
C MET A 34 -17.53 5.79 -1.51
N TYR A 35 -18.12 4.97 -2.37
CA TYR A 35 -18.05 3.50 -2.28
C TYR A 35 -17.05 2.88 -3.24
N LYS A 36 -16.63 3.62 -4.27
CA LYS A 36 -15.69 3.13 -5.30
C LYS A 36 -14.27 3.47 -4.90
N GLU A 37 -13.44 2.45 -4.76
CA GLU A 37 -12.02 2.61 -4.51
C GLU A 37 -11.30 3.32 -5.67
N ASN A 38 -10.31 4.13 -5.31
CA ASN A 38 -9.37 4.74 -6.25
C ASN A 38 -8.11 3.88 -6.41
N ILE A 39 -8.13 2.93 -7.34
CA ILE A 39 -7.00 2.04 -7.63
C ILE A 39 -6.06 2.74 -8.63
N PRO A 40 -4.85 3.16 -8.22
CA PRO A 40 -3.88 3.74 -9.13
C PRO A 40 -3.36 2.66 -10.11
N GLN A 41 -3.10 3.04 -11.35
CA GLN A 41 -2.50 2.16 -12.35
C GLN A 41 -0.98 2.33 -12.34
N TRP A 42 -0.24 1.26 -12.04
CA TRP A 42 1.22 1.24 -12.00
C TRP A 42 1.76 -0.20 -12.05
N ASP A 43 3.05 -0.35 -12.35
CA ASP A 43 3.68 -1.65 -12.57
C ASP A 43 3.73 -2.49 -11.29
N GLY A 44 2.98 -3.59 -11.29
CA GLY A 44 2.92 -4.52 -10.16
C GLY A 44 1.73 -4.31 -9.21
N VAL A 45 0.80 -3.39 -9.51
CA VAL A 45 -0.42 -3.20 -8.70
C VAL A 45 -1.28 -4.48 -8.58
N HIS A 46 -1.25 -5.36 -9.57
CA HIS A 46 -1.97 -6.64 -9.57
C HIS A 46 -1.40 -7.65 -8.55
N LEU A 47 -0.25 -7.36 -7.94
CA LEU A 47 0.36 -8.15 -6.87
C LEU A 47 -0.02 -7.64 -5.48
N THR A 48 -0.82 -6.57 -5.41
CA THR A 48 -1.30 -5.98 -4.15
C THR A 48 -2.75 -6.32 -3.91
N GLU A 49 -3.11 -6.41 -2.64
CA GLU A 49 -4.50 -6.51 -2.20
C GLU A 49 -5.05 -5.11 -1.92
N SER A 50 -6.32 -4.90 -2.26
CA SER A 50 -7.05 -3.66 -1.97
C SER A 50 -7.31 -3.53 -0.47
N TYR A 51 -7.37 -2.30 0.04
CA TYR A 51 -7.80 -2.06 1.43
C TYR A 51 -9.23 -2.53 1.69
N GLY A 52 -10.07 -2.66 0.65
CA GLY A 52 -11.45 -3.14 0.77
C GLY A 52 -11.55 -4.66 0.89
N GLU A 53 -10.48 -5.38 0.53
CA GLU A 53 -10.44 -6.85 0.48
C GLU A 53 -9.49 -7.44 1.52
N VAL A 54 -8.58 -6.63 2.07
CA VAL A 54 -7.59 -7.04 3.07
C VAL A 54 -8.28 -7.51 4.36
N THR A 55 -7.79 -8.62 4.93
CA THR A 55 -8.21 -9.03 6.26
C THR A 55 -7.57 -8.13 7.33
N LEU A 56 -8.37 -7.71 8.32
CA LEU A 56 -7.92 -6.96 9.49
C LEU A 56 -7.63 -7.86 10.70
N ASP A 57 -7.71 -9.18 10.53
CA ASP A 57 -7.30 -10.14 11.56
C ASP A 57 -5.76 -10.22 11.62
N PRO A 58 -5.13 -9.75 12.71
CA PRO A 58 -3.67 -9.71 12.82
C PRO A 58 -3.06 -11.12 12.84
N THR A 59 -3.81 -12.14 13.27
CA THR A 59 -3.33 -13.53 13.32
C THR A 59 -3.02 -14.08 11.93
N HIS A 60 -3.71 -13.58 10.90
CA HIS A 60 -3.44 -13.93 9.50
C HIS A 60 -2.01 -13.54 9.07
N TYR A 61 -1.44 -12.52 9.70
CA TYR A 61 -0.12 -11.98 9.38
C TYR A 61 0.95 -12.30 10.43
N ALA A 62 0.65 -13.21 11.35
CA ALA A 62 1.60 -13.67 12.35
C ALA A 62 2.92 -14.12 11.70
N ASN A 63 4.03 -13.57 12.18
CA ASN A 63 5.39 -13.81 11.66
C ASN A 63 5.62 -13.44 10.17
N LYS A 64 4.68 -12.74 9.51
CA LYS A 64 4.84 -12.26 8.14
C LYS A 64 5.43 -10.85 8.12
N THR A 65 6.16 -10.55 7.04
CA THR A 65 6.56 -9.17 6.73
C THR A 65 5.50 -8.56 5.82
N VAL A 66 4.91 -7.44 6.26
CA VAL A 66 3.82 -6.76 5.54
C VAL A 66 4.30 -5.42 5.02
N ALA A 67 3.95 -5.12 3.76
CA ALA A 67 4.19 -3.82 3.15
C ALA A 67 2.87 -3.13 2.85
N VAL A 68 2.66 -1.93 3.40
CA VAL A 68 1.46 -1.12 3.19
C VAL A 68 1.79 0.04 2.27
N ILE A 69 1.04 0.20 1.20
CA ILE A 69 1.27 1.26 0.20
C ILE A 69 0.18 2.31 0.32
N GLY A 70 0.54 3.49 0.83
CA GLY A 70 -0.37 4.60 1.04
C GLY A 70 -0.14 5.33 2.36
N GLY A 71 -0.53 6.61 2.40
CA GLY A 71 -0.42 7.49 3.57
C GLY A 71 -1.72 8.19 3.95
N GLY A 72 -2.85 7.61 3.57
CA GLY A 72 -4.17 8.07 4.03
C GLY A 72 -4.54 7.46 5.36
N ASN A 73 -5.60 7.95 6.01
CA ASN A 73 -6.06 7.42 7.30
C ASN A 73 -6.34 5.91 7.26
N ALA A 74 -6.93 5.41 6.18
CA ALA A 74 -7.17 3.98 5.98
C ALA A 74 -5.87 3.15 6.02
N ALA A 75 -4.77 3.65 5.43
CA ALA A 75 -3.50 2.94 5.47
C ALA A 75 -2.92 2.88 6.90
N PHE A 76 -3.06 3.96 7.66
CA PHE A 76 -2.65 4.00 9.07
C PHE A 76 -3.50 3.10 9.95
N GLU A 77 -4.82 3.03 9.71
CA GLU A 77 -5.74 2.11 10.41
C GLU A 77 -5.38 0.65 10.16
N VAL A 78 -5.03 0.30 8.92
CA VAL A 78 -4.55 -1.05 8.58
C VAL A 78 -3.22 -1.35 9.30
N VAL A 79 -2.26 -0.43 9.29
CA VAL A 79 -0.97 -0.64 10.00
C VAL A 79 -1.21 -0.85 11.49
N GLU A 80 -2.04 0.00 12.12
CA GLU A 80 -2.36 -0.09 13.53
C GLU A 80 -3.06 -1.41 13.89
N ALA A 81 -3.97 -1.89 13.04
CA ALA A 81 -4.64 -3.17 13.25
C ALA A 81 -3.67 -4.37 13.20
N LEU A 82 -2.65 -4.31 12.34
CA LEU A 82 -1.76 -5.45 12.06
C LEU A 82 -0.51 -5.49 12.93
N MET A 83 -0.03 -4.34 13.41
CA MET A 83 1.30 -4.21 14.03
C MET A 83 1.51 -5.04 15.31
N GLY A 84 0.43 -5.52 15.93
CA GLY A 84 0.51 -6.34 17.15
C GLY A 84 1.12 -7.74 16.93
N GLU A 85 0.91 -8.35 15.77
CA GLU A 85 1.25 -9.77 15.50
C GLU A 85 2.20 -9.97 14.32
N THR A 86 2.35 -8.96 13.46
CA THR A 86 3.27 -9.02 12.32
C THR A 86 4.74 -9.03 12.75
N ALA A 87 5.60 -9.72 12.01
CA ALA A 87 7.03 -9.67 12.28
C ALA A 87 7.64 -8.30 11.99
N VAL A 88 7.24 -7.68 10.88
CA VAL A 88 7.73 -6.36 10.45
C VAL A 88 6.66 -5.70 9.57
N ILE A 89 6.32 -4.44 9.85
CA ILE A 89 5.52 -3.61 8.95
C ILE A 89 6.35 -2.49 8.33
N ARG A 90 6.20 -2.34 7.02
CA ARG A 90 6.81 -1.23 6.27
C ARG A 90 5.73 -0.47 5.52
N GLN A 91 5.58 0.80 5.84
CA GLN A 91 4.61 1.66 5.17
C GLN A 91 5.32 2.57 4.17
N PHE A 92 4.87 2.58 2.92
CA PHE A 92 5.40 3.42 1.85
C PHE A 92 4.40 4.51 1.51
N ALA A 93 4.77 5.76 1.76
CA ALA A 93 3.86 6.89 1.58
C ALA A 93 4.57 8.20 1.24
N ARG A 94 3.78 9.14 0.72
CA ARG A 94 4.16 10.56 0.65
C ARG A 94 4.01 11.21 2.02
N LYS A 95 4.72 12.33 2.25
CA LYS A 95 4.62 13.09 3.50
C LYS A 95 3.18 13.33 3.88
N LYS A 96 2.85 13.04 5.13
CA LYS A 96 1.55 13.39 5.70
C LYS A 96 1.74 14.37 6.85
N SER A 97 0.91 15.40 6.86
CA SER A 97 0.80 16.34 7.98
C SER A 97 -0.29 15.88 8.94
N MET A 98 -0.13 16.21 10.22
CA MET A 98 -1.14 15.98 11.24
C MET A 98 -2.37 16.88 11.04
N ALA A 99 -3.53 16.35 11.41
CA ALA A 99 -4.81 17.06 11.36
C ALA A 99 -4.85 18.23 12.33
N GLU A 100 -4.15 18.15 13.46
CA GLU A 100 -4.01 19.25 14.42
C GLU A 100 -3.34 20.49 13.81
N ASN A 101 -2.39 20.30 12.88
CA ASN A 101 -1.65 21.39 12.25
C ASN A 101 -2.35 21.96 11.01
N THR A 102 -3.18 21.14 10.35
CA THR A 102 -3.79 21.50 9.05
C THR A 102 -5.28 21.78 9.15
N HIS A 103 -5.92 21.44 10.27
CA HIS A 103 -7.37 21.46 10.47
C HIS A 103 -8.16 20.77 9.34
N TYR A 104 -7.54 19.82 8.63
CA TYR A 104 -8.13 19.14 7.49
C TYR A 104 -8.46 17.68 7.83
N PRO A 105 -9.71 17.21 7.63
CA PRO A 105 -10.11 15.85 8.02
C PRO A 105 -9.41 14.74 7.23
N GLY A 106 -8.85 15.07 6.06
CA GLY A 106 -8.05 14.13 5.28
C GLY A 106 -6.59 14.04 5.73
N SER A 107 -6.15 14.87 6.67
CA SER A 107 -4.83 14.78 7.32
C SER A 107 -4.79 13.66 8.37
N LEU A 108 -3.59 13.27 8.79
CA LEU A 108 -3.44 12.17 9.74
C LEU A 108 -4.03 12.55 11.09
N ARG A 109 -4.93 11.73 11.62
CA ARG A 109 -5.52 11.94 12.95
C ARG A 109 -4.60 11.43 14.04
N SER A 110 -4.64 12.10 15.20
CA SER A 110 -3.89 11.70 16.39
C SER A 110 -4.23 10.26 16.84
N VAL A 111 -5.48 9.84 16.67
CA VAL A 111 -5.91 8.46 16.97
C VAL A 111 -5.15 7.40 16.17
N ASN A 112 -4.72 7.71 14.93
CA ASN A 112 -4.01 6.75 14.07
C ASN A 112 -2.48 7.03 14.05
N ALA A 113 -1.98 7.87 14.95
CA ALA A 113 -0.58 8.28 14.99
C ALA A 113 0.34 7.22 15.62
N VAL A 114 -0.22 6.17 16.21
CA VAL A 114 0.51 5.06 16.85
C VAL A 114 1.53 4.42 15.91
N ALA A 115 1.24 4.34 14.61
CA ALA A 115 2.19 3.83 13.62
C ALA A 115 3.42 4.73 13.45
N LEU A 116 3.24 6.06 13.51
CA LEU A 116 4.36 7.01 13.48
C LEU A 116 5.16 6.96 14.78
N ASP A 117 4.49 6.83 15.92
CA ASP A 117 5.17 6.67 17.20
C ASP A 117 6.02 5.40 17.23
N ASN A 118 5.51 4.28 16.72
CA ASN A 118 6.30 3.05 16.61
C ASN A 118 7.49 3.22 15.64
N ASP A 119 7.34 3.90 14.50
CA ASP A 119 8.48 4.20 13.61
C ASP A 119 9.57 5.04 14.30
N LYS A 120 9.19 5.96 15.20
CA LYS A 120 10.14 6.83 15.91
C LYS A 120 10.74 6.20 17.16
N LEU A 121 9.97 5.39 17.86
CA LEU A 121 10.35 4.81 19.16
C LEU A 121 10.84 3.37 19.05
N LYS A 122 10.52 2.66 17.96
CA LYS A 122 10.93 1.28 17.71
C LYS A 122 11.55 1.15 16.32
N THR A 123 12.67 0.43 16.25
CA THR A 123 13.40 0.22 14.99
C THR A 123 12.74 -0.79 14.04
N LEU A 124 11.70 -1.49 14.50
CA LEU A 124 11.09 -2.62 13.79
C LEU A 124 10.18 -2.17 12.65
N ASP A 125 9.25 -1.26 12.94
CA ASP A 125 8.30 -0.74 11.97
C ASP A 125 8.87 0.52 11.33
N VAL A 126 8.71 0.64 10.01
CA VAL A 126 9.32 1.76 9.28
C VAL A 126 8.31 2.45 8.37
N TYR A 127 8.17 3.76 8.55
CA TYR A 127 7.45 4.66 7.67
C TYR A 127 8.42 5.29 6.66
N PHE A 128 8.44 4.74 5.44
CA PHE A 128 9.22 5.25 4.34
C PHE A 128 8.54 6.45 3.69
N HIS A 129 9.12 7.62 3.96
CA HIS A 129 8.79 8.84 3.25
C HIS A 129 9.45 8.84 1.86
N HIS A 130 8.67 8.55 0.83
CA HIS A 130 9.15 8.62 -0.55
C HIS A 130 8.67 9.92 -1.22
N PRO A 131 9.57 10.73 -1.81
CA PRO A 131 9.18 11.99 -2.44
C PRO A 131 8.48 11.79 -3.78
N PHE A 132 8.58 10.59 -4.37
CA PHE A 132 8.03 10.31 -5.68
C PHE A 132 6.59 9.78 -5.62
N PRO A 133 5.78 10.03 -6.67
CA PRO A 133 4.45 9.44 -6.78
C PRO A 133 4.50 7.90 -6.85
N LEU A 134 3.40 7.24 -6.46
CA LEU A 134 3.29 5.78 -6.44
C LEU A 134 3.57 5.12 -7.81
N HIS A 135 3.35 5.82 -8.93
CA HIS A 135 3.62 5.30 -10.28
C HIS A 135 5.12 5.15 -10.61
N HIS A 136 6.02 5.68 -9.78
CA HIS A 136 7.46 5.44 -9.91
C HIS A 136 7.95 4.22 -9.14
N ILE A 137 7.10 3.67 -8.26
CA ILE A 137 7.38 2.43 -7.56
C ILE A 137 7.03 1.28 -8.51
N LYS A 138 7.79 0.19 -8.48
CA LYS A 138 7.46 -1.05 -9.20
C LYS A 138 7.46 -2.22 -8.23
N ILE A 139 6.49 -3.11 -8.31
CA ILE A 139 6.54 -4.39 -7.58
C ILE A 139 6.96 -5.48 -8.55
N ARG A 140 8.01 -6.21 -8.18
CA ARG A 140 8.50 -7.36 -8.94
C ARG A 140 8.57 -8.59 -8.05
N ARG A 141 8.34 -9.75 -8.64
CA ARG A 141 8.67 -11.04 -8.04
C ARG A 141 10.14 -11.33 -8.33
N GLU A 142 10.89 -11.64 -7.29
CA GLU A 142 12.30 -11.98 -7.39
C GLU A 142 12.58 -13.23 -6.55
N VAL A 143 13.47 -14.10 -7.05
CA VAL A 143 13.87 -15.30 -6.32
C VAL A 143 15.18 -15.01 -5.59
N TYR A 144 15.12 -14.99 -4.28
CA TYR A 144 16.30 -14.80 -3.43
C TYR A 144 16.55 -16.07 -2.62
N ARG A 145 17.74 -16.66 -2.77
CA ARG A 145 18.15 -17.92 -2.10
C ARG A 145 17.13 -19.06 -2.27
N GLY A 146 16.55 -19.18 -3.46
CA GLY A 146 15.55 -20.21 -3.79
C GLY A 146 14.15 -19.96 -3.25
N GLN A 147 13.90 -18.81 -2.59
CA GLN A 147 12.56 -18.40 -2.16
C GLN A 147 12.06 -17.24 -3.02
N GLU A 148 10.82 -17.32 -3.49
CA GLU A 148 10.15 -16.21 -4.17
C GLU A 148 9.80 -15.12 -3.15
N ARG A 149 10.09 -13.87 -3.49
CA ARG A 149 9.79 -12.69 -2.68
C ARG A 149 9.23 -11.57 -3.56
N LEU A 150 8.41 -10.72 -2.95
CA LEU A 150 7.93 -9.48 -3.56
C LEU A 150 8.90 -8.36 -3.18
N CYS A 151 9.49 -7.73 -4.19
CA CYS A 151 10.41 -6.62 -4.05
C CYS A 151 9.71 -5.33 -4.50
N ILE A 152 9.79 -4.29 -3.67
CA ILE A 152 9.36 -2.93 -4.00
C ILE A 152 10.59 -2.18 -4.49
N VAL A 153 10.61 -1.83 -5.77
CA VAL A 153 11.75 -1.18 -6.43
C VAL A 153 11.46 0.30 -6.63
N GLY A 154 12.35 1.15 -6.13
CA GLY A 154 12.29 2.60 -6.31
C GLY A 154 12.97 3.08 -7.60
N PRO A 155 12.67 4.29 -8.08
CA PRO A 155 13.29 4.86 -9.28
C PRO A 155 14.81 5.09 -9.14
N ASP A 156 15.27 5.42 -7.93
CA ASP A 156 16.71 5.57 -7.65
C ASP A 156 17.44 4.23 -7.65
N GLU A 157 16.75 3.14 -7.31
CA GLU A 157 17.31 1.79 -7.29
C GLU A 157 17.55 1.28 -8.71
N GLU A 158 16.70 1.64 -9.67
CA GLU A 158 16.89 1.34 -11.10
C GLU A 158 18.10 2.11 -11.68
N ARG A 159 18.30 3.39 -11.29
CA ARG A 159 19.51 4.16 -11.61
C ARG A 159 20.77 3.58 -10.96
N ARG A 160 20.66 3.09 -9.73
CA ARG A 160 21.79 2.52 -8.97
C ARG A 160 22.16 1.15 -9.55
N ALA A 161 21.20 0.29 -9.85
CA ALA A 161 21.39 -0.98 -10.56
C ALA A 161 22.02 -0.77 -11.95
N ALA A 162 21.58 0.26 -12.70
CA ALA A 162 22.19 0.62 -13.98
C ALA A 162 23.65 1.09 -13.88
N ARG A 163 24.03 1.74 -12.76
CA ARG A 163 25.44 2.11 -12.47
C ARG A 163 26.30 0.93 -12.00
N VAL A 164 25.71 -0.09 -11.37
CA VAL A 164 26.45 -1.28 -10.89
C VAL A 164 26.97 -2.14 -12.05
N ASN A 165 26.37 -2.04 -13.24
CA ASN A 165 26.84 -2.71 -14.46
C ASN A 165 28.16 -2.13 -15.05
N SER A 166 28.72 -1.04 -14.51
CA SER A 166 30.04 -0.55 -14.89
C SER A 166 31.12 -1.11 -13.94
N SER A 167 31.79 -2.19 -14.36
CA SER A 167 33.11 -2.74 -13.96
C SER A 167 33.52 -2.83 -12.47
N TRP A 168 32.68 -2.45 -11.52
CA TRP A 168 32.89 -2.51 -10.06
C TRP A 168 31.81 -3.34 -9.36
N GLY A 169 30.99 -4.07 -10.14
CA GLY A 169 29.70 -4.63 -9.74
C GLY A 169 29.70 -5.83 -8.80
N ASP A 170 30.86 -6.43 -8.50
CA ASP A 170 30.92 -7.63 -7.64
C ASP A 170 30.91 -7.31 -6.13
N ARG A 171 31.04 -6.04 -5.74
CA ARG A 171 31.09 -5.62 -4.32
C ARG A 171 29.99 -4.66 -3.87
N VAL A 172 28.98 -4.43 -4.72
CA VAL A 172 27.83 -3.60 -4.34
C VAL A 172 26.73 -4.52 -3.84
N GLU A 173 26.48 -4.46 -2.53
CA GLU A 173 25.35 -5.08 -1.84
C GLU A 173 24.07 -4.91 -2.68
N ARG A 174 23.68 -6.00 -3.34
CA ARG A 174 22.48 -6.08 -4.17
C ARG A 174 21.29 -6.03 -3.24
N GLY A 175 20.61 -4.88 -3.23
CA GLY A 175 19.28 -4.65 -2.70
C GLY A 175 19.16 -5.05 -1.24
N HIS A 176 18.98 -4.09 -0.34
CA HIS A 176 18.58 -4.43 1.01
C HIS A 176 17.19 -5.10 0.98
N SER A 177 17.16 -6.43 0.82
CA SER A 177 16.16 -7.24 1.49
C SER A 177 16.50 -7.09 2.97
N LEU A 178 15.89 -6.11 3.64
CA LEU A 178 16.13 -5.84 5.05
C LEU A 178 15.54 -6.97 5.89
N THR A 179 16.20 -8.12 5.88
CA THR A 179 16.15 -9.07 6.98
C THR A 179 16.85 -8.43 8.16
N ASN A 180 16.25 -8.49 9.34
CA ASN A 180 16.67 -7.88 10.62
C ASN A 180 18.11 -8.21 11.09
N ARG A 181 18.93 -8.93 10.31
CA ARG A 181 20.27 -9.36 10.69
C ARG A 181 21.39 -8.33 10.45
N GLU A 182 21.15 -7.24 9.73
CA GLU A 182 22.21 -6.29 9.35
C GLU A 182 22.22 -4.99 10.18
N ARG A 183 21.45 -4.91 11.27
CA ARG A 183 21.34 -3.68 12.11
C ARG A 183 22.04 -3.73 13.47
N PHE A 184 22.77 -4.80 13.79
CA PHE A 184 23.58 -4.87 15.01
C PHE A 184 25.03 -5.23 14.66
N VAL A 185 25.88 -4.21 14.66
CA VAL A 185 27.28 -4.28 15.10
C VAL A 185 27.37 -3.40 16.34
#